data_AF-A0A2D4HC76-F1
#
_entry.id   AF-A0A2D4HC76-F1
#
_cell.length_a   1.000
_cell.length_b   1.000
_cell.length_c   1.000
_cell.angle_alpha   90.00
_cell.angle_beta   90.00
_cell.angle_gamma   90.00
#
_symmetry.space_group_name_H-M   'P 1'
#
loop_
_entity.id
_entity.type
_entity.pdbx_description
1 polymer ?
#
loop_
_entity_poly.entity_id
_entity_poly.type
_entity_poly.pdbx_seq_one_letter_code
_entity_poly.pdbx_strand_id
1 'polypeptide(L)'
;VPHQTAADFVGVAETFHKDDPDQYERRVCFLLLQLCNGLEHLKEHNVIHRDLCLENLLLVRCKPFIGCGRTKNDKHLPRLLITNFLKAMQKPGTGESKAKKNQARLAPEIVSASQFKKFDEFQTGILIYELLHQPNPFEVQTHLREQGYNQGDLPALPNLSIYSSGLQKLAHLLLEADPIRRISITEAKRILQCLLWGPRKDIADQPLKHKEALHGALQNWIDMKRALLMMKFAERAVDAEHNVQLEDWLCCQYLVSAAPSSLFNSLKLLRLF
;
A
#
# COMPACT_ATOMS: atom_id res chain seq x y z
N VAL A 1 -0.83 -18.65 13.91
CA VAL A 1 -1.15 -17.85 15.10
C VAL A 1 -0.35 -16.55 14.99
N PRO A 2 -1.00 -15.38 15.14
CA PRO A 2 -0.28 -14.10 15.21
C PRO A 2 0.72 -14.11 16.37
N HIS A 3 1.87 -13.48 16.16
CA HIS A 3 2.94 -13.45 17.17
C HIS A 3 3.15 -12.07 17.77
N GLN A 4 2.72 -11.02 17.07
CA GLN A 4 2.77 -9.63 17.52
C GLN A 4 1.84 -8.75 16.65
N THR A 5 1.54 -7.55 17.11
CA THR A 5 0.88 -6.49 16.32
C THR A 5 1.90 -5.69 15.50
N ALA A 6 1.44 -4.83 14.58
CA ALA A 6 2.32 -3.87 13.93
C ALA A 6 2.83 -2.81 14.93
N ALA A 7 2.06 -2.49 15.98
CA ALA A 7 2.49 -1.56 17.03
C ALA A 7 3.68 -2.13 17.81
N ASP A 8 3.59 -3.39 18.21
CA ASP A 8 4.70 -4.10 18.88
C ASP A 8 5.95 -4.15 17.99
N PHE A 9 5.77 -4.37 16.68
CA PHE A 9 6.85 -4.38 15.71
C PHE A 9 7.56 -3.02 15.64
N VAL A 10 6.81 -1.92 15.49
CA VAL A 10 7.37 -0.56 15.43
C VAL A 10 8.05 -0.21 16.74
N GLY A 11 7.44 -0.53 17.89
CA GLY A 11 7.97 -0.17 19.21
C GLY A 11 9.36 -0.73 19.52
N VAL A 12 9.76 -1.86 18.91
CA VAL A 12 11.09 -2.46 19.10
C VAL A 12 12.03 -2.25 17.91
N ALA A 13 11.56 -1.68 16.80
CA ALA A 13 12.32 -1.55 15.55
C ALA A 13 13.01 -0.19 15.38
N GLU A 14 12.91 0.72 16.35
CA GLU A 14 13.48 2.07 16.22
C GLU A 14 15.01 2.05 16.02
N THR A 15 15.73 1.20 16.76
CA THR A 15 17.18 1.03 16.57
C THR A 15 17.48 0.43 15.20
N PHE A 16 16.72 -0.58 14.78
CA PHE A 16 16.87 -1.20 13.47
C PHE A 16 16.61 -0.22 12.32
N HIS A 17 15.63 0.68 12.46
CA HIS A 17 15.36 1.72 11.47
C HIS A 17 16.51 2.72 11.35
N LYS A 18 17.19 3.06 12.46
CA LYS A 18 18.37 3.93 12.45
C LYS A 18 19.59 3.24 11.84
N ASP A 19 19.79 1.96 12.15
CA ASP A 19 20.97 1.19 11.73
C ASP A 19 20.88 0.73 10.27
N ASP A 20 19.68 0.36 9.79
CA ASP A 20 19.45 -0.14 8.44
C ASP A 20 18.09 0.36 7.86
N PRO A 21 18.04 1.66 7.48
CA PRO A 21 16.80 2.28 7.03
C PRO A 21 16.27 1.68 5.73
N ASP A 22 17.14 1.29 4.79
CA ASP A 22 16.72 0.66 3.53
C ASP A 22 15.99 -0.67 3.77
N GLN A 23 16.50 -1.55 4.65
CA GLN A 23 15.80 -2.79 4.95
C GLN A 23 14.49 -2.55 5.72
N TYR A 24 14.49 -1.63 6.68
CA TYR A 24 13.30 -1.31 7.46
C TYR A 24 12.19 -0.71 6.59
N GLU A 25 12.47 0.35 5.84
CA GLU A 25 11.47 1.03 5.02
C GLU A 25 10.98 0.16 3.84
N ARG A 26 11.83 -0.74 3.32
CA ARG A 26 11.39 -1.78 2.38
C ARG A 26 10.36 -2.70 3.02
N ARG A 27 10.54 -3.08 4.29
CA ARG A 27 9.59 -3.91 5.03
C ARG A 27 8.29 -3.15 5.30
N VAL A 28 8.37 -1.86 5.63
CA VAL A 28 7.20 -0.97 5.72
C VAL A 28 6.41 -0.96 4.41
N CYS A 29 7.08 -0.81 3.26
CA CYS A 29 6.44 -0.88 1.94
C CYS A 29 5.68 -2.20 1.74
N PHE A 30 6.25 -3.34 2.16
CA PHE A 30 5.57 -4.64 2.07
C PHE A 30 4.37 -4.77 3.00
N LEU A 31 4.45 -4.27 4.23
CA LEU A 31 3.32 -4.28 5.16
C LEU A 31 2.17 -3.42 4.63
N LEU A 32 2.48 -2.22 4.13
CA LEU A 32 1.51 -1.33 3.49
C LEU A 32 0.91 -1.95 2.23
N LEU A 33 1.70 -2.68 1.43
CA LEU A 33 1.19 -3.36 0.24
C LEU A 33 0.18 -4.46 0.62
N GLN A 34 0.47 -5.24 1.66
CA GLN A 34 -0.46 -6.24 2.18
C GLN A 34 -1.73 -5.60 2.76
N LEU A 35 -1.60 -4.48 3.48
CA LEU A 35 -2.73 -3.69 3.95
C LEU A 35 -3.60 -3.22 2.77
N CYS A 36 -3.00 -2.66 1.73
CA CYS A 36 -3.72 -2.22 0.52
C CYS A 36 -4.47 -3.38 -0.16
N ASN A 37 -3.87 -4.57 -0.25
CA ASN A 37 -4.55 -5.77 -0.77
C ASN A 37 -5.79 -6.13 0.07
N GLY A 38 -5.69 -6.09 1.40
CA GLY A 38 -6.82 -6.35 2.29
C GLY A 38 -7.92 -5.30 2.17
N LEU A 39 -7.55 -4.02 2.15
CA LEU A 39 -8.50 -2.91 2.01
C LEU A 39 -9.19 -2.85 0.65
N GLU A 40 -8.49 -3.18 -0.43
CA GLU A 40 -9.10 -3.32 -1.76
C GLU A 40 -10.18 -4.41 -1.75
N HIS A 41 -9.90 -5.56 -1.13
CA HIS A 41 -10.87 -6.63 -0.98
C HIS A 41 -12.09 -6.22 -0.12
N LEU A 42 -11.88 -5.46 0.96
CA LEU A 42 -13.00 -4.91 1.74
C LEU A 42 -13.88 -3.98 0.89
N LYS A 43 -13.27 -3.15 0.05
CA LYS A 43 -14.01 -2.24 -0.85
C LYS A 43 -14.81 -2.98 -1.90
N GLU A 44 -14.31 -4.08 -2.45
CA GLU A 44 -15.07 -4.96 -3.35
C GLU A 44 -16.37 -5.46 -2.70
N HIS A 45 -16.35 -5.66 -1.38
CA HIS A 45 -17.48 -6.10 -0.57
C HIS A 45 -18.26 -4.94 0.08
N ASN A 46 -17.97 -3.70 -0.33
CA ASN A 46 -18.55 -2.47 0.22
C ASN A 46 -18.41 -2.34 1.76
N VAL A 47 -17.31 -2.87 2.30
CA VAL A 47 -16.93 -2.76 3.70
C VAL A 47 -15.92 -1.62 3.87
N ILE A 48 -16.10 -0.79 4.89
CA ILE A 48 -15.15 0.23 5.33
C ILE A 48 -14.72 -0.12 6.75
N HIS A 49 -13.41 -0.23 7.00
CA HIS A 49 -12.88 -0.69 8.28
C HIS A 49 -13.09 0.34 9.41
N ARG A 50 -12.77 1.62 9.15
CA ARG A 50 -12.96 2.77 10.05
C ARG A 50 -12.12 2.81 11.33
N ASP A 51 -11.40 1.75 11.67
CA ASP A 51 -10.56 1.69 12.87
C ASP A 51 -9.15 1.18 12.56
N LEU A 52 -8.55 1.66 11.46
CA LEU A 52 -7.18 1.28 11.11
C LEU A 52 -6.18 2.01 12.03
N CYS A 53 -5.47 1.22 12.84
CA CYS A 53 -4.35 1.60 13.69
C CYS A 53 -3.38 0.40 13.80
N LEU A 54 -2.14 0.63 14.25
CA LEU A 54 -1.10 -0.40 14.26
C LEU A 54 -1.44 -1.61 15.16
N GLU A 55 -2.22 -1.40 16.22
CA GLU A 55 -2.67 -2.44 17.15
C GLU A 55 -3.65 -3.43 16.49
N ASN A 56 -4.43 -2.94 15.51
CA ASN A 56 -5.43 -3.73 14.79
C ASN A 56 -4.85 -4.51 13.59
N LEU A 57 -3.54 -4.40 13.35
CA LEU A 57 -2.82 -5.10 12.29
C LEU A 57 -1.95 -6.20 12.90
N LEU A 58 -2.34 -7.46 12.72
CA LEU A 58 -1.62 -8.59 13.29
C LEU A 58 -0.56 -9.11 12.32
N LEU A 59 0.61 -9.46 12.85
CA LEU A 59 1.69 -10.06 12.09
C LEU A 59 1.79 -11.56 12.39
N VAL A 60 1.82 -12.37 11.35
CA VAL A 60 1.92 -13.83 11.42
C VAL A 60 3.18 -14.28 10.68
N ARG A 61 3.98 -15.14 11.31
CA ARG A 61 5.12 -15.78 10.62
C ARG A 61 4.61 -16.65 9.48
N CYS A 62 5.04 -16.37 8.25
CA CYS A 62 4.90 -17.29 7.14
C CYS A 62 5.96 -18.38 7.29
N LYS A 63 5.55 -19.61 7.65
CA LYS A 63 6.44 -20.76 7.47
C LYS A 63 6.49 -21.07 5.97
N PRO A 64 7.67 -21.38 5.39
CA PRO A 64 7.72 -21.96 4.07
C PRO A 64 6.89 -23.25 4.04
N PHE A 65 6.24 -23.54 2.92
CA PHE A 65 5.56 -24.82 2.72
C PHE A 65 6.61 -25.94 2.73
N ILE A 66 6.55 -26.78 3.77
CA ILE A 66 7.27 -28.05 3.96
C ILE A 66 8.82 -27.94 4.07
N GLY A 67 9.36 -28.42 5.20
CA GLY A 67 10.72 -28.99 5.24
C GLY A 67 11.90 -28.13 5.72
N CYS A 68 11.77 -26.82 5.94
CA CYS A 68 12.94 -26.00 6.28
C CYS A 68 13.16 -25.77 7.78
N GLY A 69 14.37 -26.10 8.23
CA GLY A 69 14.86 -25.96 9.60
C GLY A 69 14.84 -24.51 10.12
N ARG A 70 14.69 -24.38 11.44
CA ARG A 70 14.60 -23.10 12.15
C ARG A 70 15.97 -22.41 12.13
N THR A 71 16.23 -21.55 11.15
CA THR A 71 17.33 -20.58 11.28
C THR A 71 16.88 -19.49 12.24
N LYS A 72 17.72 -19.19 13.24
CA LYS A 72 17.42 -18.32 14.39
C LYS A 72 17.28 -16.82 14.06
N ASN A 73 17.33 -16.45 12.78
CA ASN A 73 17.21 -15.07 12.32
C ASN A 73 15.89 -14.91 11.56
N ASP A 74 14.86 -14.36 12.23
CA ASP A 74 13.48 -14.16 11.77
C ASP A 74 13.40 -13.05 10.68
N LYS A 75 14.20 -13.16 9.61
CA LYS A 75 14.30 -12.18 8.51
C LYS A 75 13.15 -12.23 7.51
N HIS A 76 12.28 -13.22 7.57
CA HIS A 76 11.17 -13.37 6.62
C HIS A 76 10.11 -12.30 6.78
N LEU A 77 9.53 -11.84 5.67
CA LEU A 77 8.36 -10.95 5.67
C LEU A 77 7.18 -11.66 6.38
N PRO A 78 6.54 -11.03 7.38
CA PRO A 78 5.38 -11.60 8.03
C PRO A 78 4.15 -11.34 7.17
N ARG A 79 3.17 -12.23 7.28
CA ARG A 79 1.83 -11.98 6.76
C ARG A 79 1.11 -11.00 7.68
N LEU A 80 0.64 -9.90 7.11
CA LEU A 80 -0.22 -8.94 7.78
C LEU A 80 -1.68 -9.37 7.69
N LEU A 81 -2.41 -9.27 8.79
CA LEU A 81 -3.85 -9.51 8.88
C LEU A 81 -4.55 -8.27 9.45
N ILE A 82 -5.56 -7.77 8.74
CA ILE A 82 -6.46 -6.72 9.23
C ILE A 82 -7.46 -7.37 10.18
N THR A 83 -7.61 -6.83 11.39
CA THR A 83 -8.49 -7.36 12.43
C THR A 83 -9.29 -6.25 13.11
N ASN A 84 -10.16 -6.61 14.06
CA ASN A 84 -11.00 -5.68 14.81
C ASN A 84 -12.00 -4.89 13.94
N PHE A 85 -12.94 -5.62 13.36
CA PHE A 85 -14.04 -5.06 12.55
C PHE A 85 -15.21 -4.53 13.39
N LEU A 86 -15.02 -4.23 14.67
CA LEU A 86 -16.11 -3.80 15.58
C LEU A 86 -16.78 -2.50 15.13
N LYS A 87 -16.00 -1.57 14.52
CA LYS A 87 -16.50 -0.29 14.00
C LYS A 87 -16.77 -0.33 12.48
N ALA A 88 -16.58 -1.48 11.85
CA ALA A 88 -16.68 -1.62 10.41
C ALA A 88 -18.12 -1.35 9.93
N MET A 89 -18.23 -0.73 8.76
CA MET A 89 -19.51 -0.44 8.13
C MET A 89 -19.60 -1.20 6.83
N GLN A 90 -20.61 -2.07 6.69
CA GLN A 90 -20.95 -2.70 5.42
C GLN A 90 -22.16 -2.01 4.82
N LYS A 91 -22.03 -1.50 3.60
CA LYS A 91 -23.18 -0.93 2.90
C LYS A 91 -24.05 -2.06 2.37
N PRO A 92 -25.39 -1.99 2.51
CA PRO A 92 -26.28 -2.97 1.89
C PRO A 92 -26.05 -2.93 0.38
N GLY A 93 -25.52 -4.01 -0.16
CA GLY A 93 -25.25 -4.14 -1.59
C GLY A 93 -26.56 -4.08 -2.39
N THR A 94 -26.44 -3.73 -3.66
CA THR A 94 -27.49 -3.85 -4.68
C THR A 94 -27.83 -5.32 -4.99
N GLY A 95 -28.03 -6.15 -3.96
CA GLY A 95 -28.58 -7.50 -4.03
C GLY A 95 -30.07 -7.45 -3.71
N GLU A 96 -30.87 -8.08 -4.56
CA GLU A 96 -32.32 -7.90 -4.66
C GLU A 96 -33.08 -8.34 -3.42
N SER A 97 -33.87 -7.44 -2.82
CA SER A 97 -35.23 -7.66 -2.28
C SER A 97 -35.73 -6.40 -1.57
N LYS A 98 -36.84 -5.82 -2.04
CA LYS A 98 -37.63 -4.72 -1.43
C LYS A 98 -37.04 -3.29 -1.36
N ALA A 99 -35.71 -3.07 -1.40
CA ALA A 99 -35.15 -1.71 -1.26
C ALA A 99 -35.24 -0.81 -2.52
N LYS A 100 -35.37 -1.37 -3.73
CA LYS A 100 -35.43 -0.59 -5.00
C LYS A 100 -36.63 0.36 -5.08
N LYS A 101 -37.76 0.07 -4.43
CA LYS A 101 -38.94 0.96 -4.43
C LYS A 101 -38.75 2.26 -3.64
N ASN A 102 -37.75 2.34 -2.77
CA ASN A 102 -37.50 3.51 -1.92
C ASN A 102 -36.36 4.41 -2.42
N GLN A 103 -35.57 3.98 -3.41
CA GLN A 103 -34.47 4.80 -3.93
C GLN A 103 -34.93 6.03 -4.72
N ALA A 104 -36.10 5.97 -5.37
CA ALA A 104 -36.68 7.12 -6.08
C ALA A 104 -37.16 8.26 -5.16
N ARG A 105 -37.14 8.05 -3.83
CA ARG A 105 -37.50 9.05 -2.81
C ARG A 105 -36.30 9.56 -2.01
N LEU A 106 -35.10 9.05 -2.27
CA LEU A 106 -33.88 9.51 -1.62
C LEU A 106 -33.35 10.72 -2.37
N ALA A 107 -33.02 11.77 -1.63
CA ALA A 107 -32.46 12.98 -2.18
C ALA A 107 -31.10 12.70 -2.88
N PRO A 108 -30.74 13.42 -3.95
CA PRO A 108 -29.55 13.16 -4.77
C PRO A 108 -28.24 13.07 -3.96
N GLU A 109 -28.14 13.80 -2.85
CA GLU A 109 -27.01 13.80 -1.92
C GLU A 109 -26.86 12.48 -1.14
N ILE A 110 -27.93 11.72 -0.92
CA ILE A 110 -27.90 10.40 -0.27
C ILE A 110 -27.39 9.33 -1.24
N VAL A 111 -27.74 9.47 -2.54
CA VAL A 111 -27.16 8.67 -3.63
C VAL A 111 -25.69 9.08 -3.86
N SER A 112 -25.38 10.37 -3.69
CA SER A 112 -24.04 10.95 -3.78
C SER A 112 -23.20 10.74 -2.51
N ALA A 113 -23.76 10.32 -1.38
CA ALA A 113 -23.01 9.94 -0.16
C ALA A 113 -22.12 8.69 -0.37
N SER A 114 -22.23 8.08 -1.56
CA SER A 114 -21.22 7.19 -2.12
C SER A 114 -19.86 7.88 -2.36
N GLN A 115 -19.73 9.20 -2.19
CA GLN A 115 -18.52 9.98 -2.43
C GLN A 115 -17.68 10.22 -1.16
N PHE A 116 -18.18 9.90 0.04
CA PHE A 116 -17.43 9.97 1.32
C PHE A 116 -16.56 8.71 1.60
N LYS A 117 -16.02 8.06 0.55
CA LYS A 117 -15.54 6.66 0.57
C LYS A 117 -14.04 6.45 0.80
N LYS A 118 -13.28 7.49 1.15
CA LYS A 118 -11.81 7.40 1.31
C LYS A 118 -11.33 7.55 2.75
N PHE A 119 -12.07 6.94 3.69
CA PHE A 119 -11.73 6.98 5.11
C PHE A 119 -10.54 6.08 5.44
N ASP A 120 -10.59 4.83 4.97
CA ASP A 120 -9.49 3.86 5.18
C ASP A 120 -8.19 4.33 4.49
N GLU A 121 -8.29 5.00 3.34
CA GLU A 121 -7.14 5.67 2.69
C GLU A 121 -6.50 6.73 3.58
N PHE A 122 -7.31 7.56 4.24
CA PHE A 122 -6.80 8.58 5.15
C PHE A 122 -6.08 7.97 6.35
N GLN A 123 -6.68 6.97 7.00
CA GLN A 123 -6.03 6.26 8.09
C GLN A 123 -4.74 5.56 7.64
N THR A 124 -4.72 5.02 6.41
CA THR A 124 -3.49 4.46 5.83
C THR A 124 -2.39 5.52 5.68
N GLY A 125 -2.75 6.77 5.34
CA GLY A 125 -1.82 7.89 5.31
C GLY A 125 -1.20 8.19 6.68
N ILE A 126 -1.98 8.12 7.76
CA ILE A 126 -1.49 8.26 9.14
C ILE A 126 -0.55 7.10 9.51
N LEU A 127 -0.95 5.86 9.19
CA LEU A 127 -0.16 4.66 9.46
C LEU A 127 1.24 4.73 8.82
N ILE A 128 1.42 5.43 7.69
CA ILE A 128 2.75 5.61 7.08
C ILE A 128 3.68 6.40 8.02
N TYR A 129 3.20 7.47 8.67
CA TYR A 129 4.01 8.21 9.64
C TYR A 129 4.36 7.32 10.83
N GLU A 130 3.36 6.65 11.41
CA GLU A 130 3.55 5.80 12.59
C GLU A 130 4.52 4.64 12.31
N LEU A 131 4.39 3.97 11.16
CA LEU A 131 5.32 2.92 10.72
C LEU A 131 6.75 3.43 10.52
N LEU A 132 6.93 4.72 10.22
CA LEU A 132 8.24 5.35 10.04
C LEU A 132 8.75 6.03 11.31
N HIS A 133 8.19 5.68 12.47
CA HIS A 133 8.53 6.25 13.77
C HIS A 133 8.35 7.77 13.83
N GLN A 134 7.40 8.30 13.06
CA GLN A 134 6.97 9.69 13.11
C GLN A 134 5.61 9.77 13.82
N PRO A 135 5.34 10.84 14.58
CA PRO A 135 4.07 11.00 15.25
C PRO A 135 2.94 11.23 14.24
N ASN A 136 1.70 10.98 14.65
CA ASN A 136 0.52 11.33 13.87
C ASN A 136 0.51 12.84 13.58
N PRO A 137 0.52 13.28 12.31
CA PRO A 137 0.57 14.70 11.95
C PRO A 137 -0.53 15.54 12.61
N PHE A 138 -1.72 14.97 12.76
CA PHE A 138 -2.91 15.67 13.27
C PHE A 138 -3.00 15.71 14.80
N GLU A 139 -2.13 14.97 15.49
CA GLU A 139 -1.97 15.06 16.95
C GLU A 139 -0.94 16.14 17.32
N VAL A 140 0.14 16.25 16.56
CA VAL A 140 1.19 17.25 16.79
C VAL A 140 0.76 18.63 16.30
N GLN A 141 0.10 18.68 15.14
CA GLN A 141 -0.36 19.92 14.51
C GLN A 141 -1.89 19.95 14.49
N THR A 142 -2.50 20.21 15.65
CA THR A 142 -3.97 20.23 15.81
C THR A 142 -4.66 21.23 14.89
N HIS A 143 -3.98 22.32 14.51
CA HIS A 143 -4.48 23.33 13.57
C HIS A 143 -4.79 22.75 12.17
N LEU A 144 -4.13 21.65 11.75
CA LEU A 144 -4.45 20.96 10.49
C LEU A 144 -5.88 20.38 10.47
N ARG A 145 -6.46 20.09 11.65
CA ARG A 145 -7.85 19.60 11.75
C ARG A 145 -8.86 20.73 11.77
N GLU A 146 -8.47 21.87 12.34
CA GLU A 146 -9.35 23.01 12.62
C GLU A 146 -9.40 23.98 11.43
N GLN A 147 -8.33 24.04 10.64
CA GLN A 147 -8.21 24.87 9.45
C GLN A 147 -8.01 23.93 8.26
N GLY A 148 -8.65 24.21 7.12
CA GLY A 148 -8.39 23.45 5.90
C GLY A 148 -6.90 23.50 5.58
N TYR A 149 -6.25 22.34 5.44
CA TYR A 149 -4.82 22.23 5.18
C TYR A 149 -4.54 21.79 3.74
N ASN A 150 -3.35 22.12 3.26
CA ASN A 150 -2.81 21.64 2.00
C ASN A 150 -1.74 20.58 2.26
N GLN A 151 -1.39 19.83 1.21
CA GLN A 151 -0.32 18.82 1.30
C GLN A 151 1.01 19.41 1.80
N GLY A 152 1.33 20.66 1.46
CA GLY A 152 2.57 21.32 1.90
C GLY A 152 2.62 21.66 3.39
N ASP A 153 1.49 21.60 4.10
CA ASP A 153 1.41 21.87 5.54
C ASP A 153 1.71 20.61 6.37
N LEU A 154 1.73 19.43 5.74
CA LEU A 154 2.05 18.17 6.40
C LEU A 154 3.56 18.07 6.75
N PRO A 155 3.93 17.46 7.88
CA PRO A 155 5.33 17.28 8.25
C PRO A 155 6.11 16.48 7.21
N ALA A 156 7.32 16.92 6.87
CA ALA A 156 8.21 16.12 6.03
C ALA A 156 8.70 14.86 6.77
N LEU A 157 8.86 13.75 6.04
CA LEU A 157 9.49 12.55 6.57
C LEU A 157 11.01 12.65 6.42
N PRO A 158 11.79 12.15 7.39
CA PRO A 158 13.24 12.04 7.25
C PRO A 158 13.63 11.23 6.00
N ASN A 159 14.56 11.75 5.20
CA ASN A 159 15.02 11.07 3.99
C ASN A 159 16.19 10.11 4.34
N LEU A 160 15.84 8.90 4.79
CA LEU A 160 16.80 7.91 5.31
C LEU A 160 17.14 6.81 4.30
N SER A 161 16.27 6.55 3.32
CA SER A 161 16.43 5.46 2.35
C SER A 161 15.92 5.84 0.96
N ILE A 162 16.09 4.94 -0.01
CA ILE A 162 15.50 5.10 -1.36
C ILE A 162 13.96 5.16 -1.36
N TYR A 163 13.31 4.71 -0.28
CA TYR A 163 11.86 4.65 -0.15
C TYR A 163 11.27 5.91 0.49
N SER A 164 12.02 6.64 1.33
CA SER A 164 11.49 7.70 2.19
C SER A 164 10.74 8.78 1.39
N SER A 165 11.35 9.26 0.30
CA SER A 165 10.71 10.24 -0.58
C SER A 165 9.43 9.73 -1.24
N GLY A 166 9.37 8.44 -1.59
CA GLY A 166 8.20 7.81 -2.18
C GLY A 166 7.08 7.60 -1.16
N LEU A 167 7.43 7.15 0.05
CA LEU A 167 6.51 6.99 1.17
C LEU A 167 5.95 8.34 1.63
N GLN A 168 6.77 9.40 1.65
CA GLN A 168 6.30 10.75 1.93
C GLN A 168 5.24 11.18 0.91
N LYS A 169 5.55 11.09 -0.38
CA LYS A 169 4.60 11.45 -1.45
C LYS A 169 3.31 10.64 -1.33
N LEU A 170 3.41 9.34 -1.08
CA LEU A 170 2.25 8.48 -0.87
C LEU A 170 1.40 8.94 0.32
N ALA A 171 2.02 9.24 1.47
CA ALA A 171 1.32 9.74 2.64
C ALA A 171 0.59 11.05 2.35
N HIS A 172 1.24 11.99 1.65
CA HIS A 172 0.63 13.28 1.29
C HIS A 172 -0.59 13.11 0.36
N LEU A 173 -0.51 12.17 -0.60
CA LEU A 173 -1.63 11.86 -1.51
C LEU A 173 -2.81 11.18 -0.79
N LEU A 174 -2.53 10.35 0.22
CA LEU A 174 -3.54 9.69 1.06
C LEU A 174 -4.15 10.63 2.10
N LEU A 175 -3.36 11.59 2.58
CA LEU A 175 -3.76 12.64 3.51
C LEU A 175 -4.21 13.91 2.80
N GLU A 176 -4.61 13.86 1.53
CA GLU A 176 -5.25 14.98 0.86
C GLU A 176 -6.57 15.32 1.57
N ALA A 177 -6.78 16.61 1.88
CA ALA A 177 -7.93 17.09 2.65
C ALA A 177 -9.23 16.85 1.88
N ASP A 178 -9.24 17.15 0.58
CA ASP A 178 -10.39 16.91 -0.30
C ASP A 178 -10.50 15.41 -0.66
N PRO A 179 -11.58 14.70 -0.23
CA PRO A 179 -11.77 13.29 -0.54
C PRO A 179 -11.86 12.99 -2.04
N ILE A 180 -12.24 13.96 -2.87
CA ILE A 180 -12.30 13.80 -4.32
C ILE A 180 -10.88 13.67 -4.88
N ARG A 181 -9.97 14.54 -4.43
CA ARG A 181 -8.56 14.60 -4.87
C ARG A 181 -7.68 13.52 -4.23
N ARG A 182 -8.04 13.05 -3.02
CA ARG A 182 -7.34 11.96 -2.33
C ARG A 182 -7.23 10.72 -3.20
N ILE A 183 -6.07 10.07 -3.26
CA ILE A 183 -5.94 8.86 -4.10
C ILE A 183 -6.74 7.69 -3.53
N SER A 184 -7.13 6.75 -4.39
CA SER A 184 -7.73 5.49 -3.98
C SER A 184 -6.70 4.50 -3.42
N ILE A 185 -7.17 3.51 -2.66
CA ILE A 185 -6.28 2.45 -2.16
C ILE A 185 -5.61 1.62 -3.28
N THR A 186 -6.29 1.44 -4.42
CA THR A 186 -5.73 0.77 -5.60
C THR A 186 -4.58 1.57 -6.21
N GLU A 187 -4.66 2.91 -6.22
CA GLU A 187 -3.54 3.76 -6.64
C GLU A 187 -2.38 3.70 -5.65
N ALA A 188 -2.65 3.72 -4.34
CA ALA A 188 -1.64 3.54 -3.31
C ALA A 188 -0.91 2.19 -3.45
N LYS A 189 -1.64 1.10 -3.69
CA LYS A 189 -1.10 -0.23 -3.98
C LYS A 189 -0.10 -0.19 -5.13
N ARG A 190 -0.45 0.45 -6.25
CA ARG A 190 0.41 0.56 -7.44
C ARG A 190 1.65 1.39 -7.18
N ILE A 191 1.52 2.49 -6.43
CA ILE A 191 2.68 3.29 -5.99
C ILE A 191 3.64 2.43 -5.17
N LEU A 192 3.15 1.69 -4.18
CA LEU A 192 3.99 0.78 -3.36
C LEU A 192 4.66 -0.30 -4.21
N GLN A 193 3.97 -0.87 -5.20
CA GLN A 193 4.55 -1.81 -6.14
C GLN A 193 5.69 -1.17 -6.97
N CYS A 194 5.51 0.07 -7.44
CA CYS A 194 6.56 0.83 -8.11
C CYS A 194 7.76 1.11 -7.20
N LEU A 195 7.54 1.43 -5.92
CA LEU A 195 8.62 1.64 -4.95
C LEU A 195 9.42 0.34 -4.71
N LEU A 196 8.73 -0.80 -4.57
CA LEU A 196 9.35 -2.09 -4.28
C LEU A 196 10.12 -2.68 -5.47
N TRP A 197 9.55 -2.64 -6.67
CA TRP A 197 10.08 -3.36 -7.84
C TRP A 197 10.41 -2.48 -9.06
N GLY A 198 10.09 -1.19 -9.03
CA GLY A 198 10.25 -0.26 -10.14
C GLY A 198 9.04 -0.22 -11.07
N PRO A 199 9.13 0.53 -12.19
CA PRO A 199 10.35 1.10 -12.77
C PRO A 199 10.92 2.29 -11.95
N ARG A 200 12.26 2.35 -11.83
CA ARG A 200 12.97 3.44 -11.13
C ARG A 200 13.21 4.63 -12.06
N LYS A 201 13.68 5.75 -11.47
CA LYS A 201 13.82 7.06 -12.15
C LYS A 201 14.59 6.99 -13.47
N ASP A 202 15.58 6.11 -13.61
CA ASP A 202 16.42 5.96 -14.80
C ASP A 202 15.64 5.71 -16.11
N ILE A 203 14.52 4.98 -16.05
CA ILE A 203 13.64 4.73 -17.22
C ILE A 203 12.70 5.91 -17.45
N ALA A 204 12.30 6.55 -16.36
CA ALA A 204 11.30 7.58 -16.40
C ALA A 204 11.94 8.94 -16.80
N ASP A 205 13.23 9.18 -16.55
CA ASP A 205 13.94 10.45 -16.83
C ASP A 205 14.18 10.67 -18.33
N GLN A 206 13.85 9.70 -19.18
CA GLN A 206 13.69 9.95 -20.61
C GLN A 206 12.65 11.04 -20.83
N PRO A 207 12.93 12.04 -21.69
CA PRO A 207 12.04 13.18 -21.86
C PRO A 207 10.64 12.68 -22.24
N LEU A 208 9.64 13.03 -21.41
CA LEU A 208 8.20 12.76 -21.56
C LEU A 208 7.58 13.31 -22.87
N LYS A 209 8.41 13.79 -23.80
CA LYS A 209 8.02 14.44 -25.05
C LYS A 209 7.31 13.49 -26.03
N HIS A 210 7.46 12.16 -25.85
CA HIS A 210 6.68 11.17 -26.60
C HIS A 210 6.05 10.13 -25.67
N LYS A 211 4.80 10.35 -25.28
CA LYS A 211 3.99 9.42 -24.47
C LYS A 211 4.01 7.99 -25.03
N GLU A 212 3.95 7.85 -26.35
CA GLU A 212 3.98 6.54 -27.03
C GLU A 212 5.33 5.82 -26.85
N ALA A 213 6.45 6.53 -26.97
CA ALA A 213 7.78 5.97 -26.76
C ALA A 213 7.97 5.50 -25.31
N LEU A 214 7.50 6.28 -24.33
CA LEU A 214 7.53 5.89 -22.92
C LEU A 214 6.64 4.67 -22.65
N HIS A 215 5.45 4.60 -23.25
CA HIS A 215 4.59 3.43 -23.14
C HIS A 215 5.27 2.17 -23.72
N GLY A 216 5.95 2.29 -24.86
CA GLY A 216 6.75 1.20 -25.43
C GLY A 216 7.91 0.76 -24.52
N ALA A 217 8.64 1.73 -23.94
CA ALA A 217 9.70 1.43 -22.98
C ALA A 217 9.18 0.74 -21.71
N LEU A 218 8.03 1.18 -21.19
CA LEU A 218 7.37 0.54 -20.05
C LEU A 218 6.90 -0.88 -20.39
N GLN A 219 6.42 -1.13 -21.61
CA GLN A 219 6.06 -2.47 -22.06
C GLN A 219 7.29 -3.39 -22.08
N ASN A 220 8.39 -2.95 -22.70
CA ASN A 220 9.64 -3.71 -22.73
C ASN A 220 10.17 -4.00 -21.31
N TRP A 221 10.04 -3.03 -20.40
CA TRP A 221 10.41 -3.22 -19.00
C TRP A 221 9.54 -4.28 -18.30
N ILE A 222 8.22 -4.26 -18.51
CA ILE A 222 7.31 -5.28 -17.97
C ILE A 222 7.71 -6.67 -18.49
N ASP A 223 7.93 -6.80 -19.79
CA ASP A 223 8.25 -8.09 -20.42
C ASP A 223 9.59 -8.64 -19.91
N MET A 224 10.60 -7.77 -19.78
CA MET A 224 11.89 -8.13 -19.14
C MET A 224 11.69 -8.59 -17.69
N LYS A 225 10.91 -7.86 -16.89
CA LYS A 225 10.65 -8.24 -15.49
C LYS A 225 9.90 -9.56 -15.37
N ARG A 226 8.92 -9.81 -16.24
CA ARG A 226 8.18 -11.08 -16.31
C ARG A 226 9.11 -12.24 -16.67
N ALA A 227 9.97 -12.06 -17.67
CA ALA A 227 10.95 -13.08 -18.08
C ALA A 227 11.94 -13.41 -16.94
N LEU A 228 12.49 -12.40 -16.26
CA LEU A 228 13.38 -12.58 -15.12
C LEU A 228 12.70 -13.30 -13.95
N LEU A 229 11.44 -12.97 -13.66
CA LEU A 229 10.69 -13.64 -12.60
C LEU A 229 10.42 -15.10 -12.98
N MET A 230 10.05 -15.38 -14.22
CA MET A 230 9.86 -16.75 -14.72
C MET A 230 11.14 -17.57 -14.61
N MET A 231 12.28 -17.00 -15.01
CA MET A 231 13.60 -17.63 -14.89
C MET A 231 13.93 -17.94 -13.43
N LYS A 232 13.71 -16.99 -12.52
CA LYS A 232 13.89 -17.19 -11.06
C LYS A 232 13.06 -18.36 -10.52
N PHE A 233 11.82 -18.53 -10.98
CA PHE A 233 10.99 -19.66 -10.56
C PHE A 233 11.44 -20.98 -11.19
N ALA A 234 11.91 -20.97 -12.44
CA ALA A 234 12.44 -22.16 -13.10
C ALA A 234 13.71 -22.68 -12.42
N GLU A 235 14.64 -21.78 -12.04
CA GLU A 235 15.84 -22.15 -11.28
C GLU A 235 15.49 -22.79 -9.94
N ARG A 236 14.57 -22.17 -9.19
CA ARG A 236 14.11 -22.68 -7.89
C ARG A 236 13.36 -24.01 -7.96
N ALA A 237 12.78 -24.36 -9.10
CA ALA A 237 12.11 -25.65 -9.28
C ALA A 237 13.10 -26.81 -9.36
N VAL A 238 14.38 -26.52 -9.63
CA VAL A 238 15.47 -27.51 -9.63
C VAL A 238 16.15 -27.57 -8.25
N ASP A 239 16.02 -26.52 -7.43
CA ASP A 239 16.56 -26.48 -6.07
C ASP A 239 15.78 -27.38 -5.11
N ALA A 240 16.49 -28.14 -4.28
CA ALA A 240 15.89 -29.07 -3.32
C ALA A 240 14.97 -28.39 -2.29
N GLU A 241 15.18 -27.11 -2.00
CA GLU A 241 14.47 -26.39 -0.93
C GLU A 241 13.11 -25.79 -1.35
N HIS A 242 12.74 -25.78 -2.65
CA HIS A 242 11.41 -25.39 -3.18
C HIS A 242 10.74 -24.17 -2.49
N ASN A 243 11.53 -23.19 -2.03
CA ASN A 243 11.04 -22.15 -1.13
C ASN A 243 10.52 -20.94 -1.91
N VAL A 244 9.19 -20.87 -2.08
CA VAL A 244 8.51 -19.65 -2.54
C VAL A 244 8.20 -18.76 -1.35
N GLN A 245 8.70 -17.52 -1.38
CA GLN A 245 8.48 -16.56 -0.30
C GLN A 245 7.27 -15.66 -0.57
N LEU A 246 6.77 -14.99 0.47
CA LEU A 246 5.64 -14.08 0.34
C LEU A 246 5.97 -12.88 -0.57
N GLU A 247 7.22 -12.40 -0.53
CA GLU A 247 7.70 -11.34 -1.41
C GLU A 247 7.61 -11.73 -2.89
N ASP A 248 7.88 -13.00 -3.22
CA ASP A 248 7.80 -13.52 -4.58
C ASP A 248 6.34 -13.56 -5.06
N TRP A 249 5.42 -14.02 -4.22
CA TRP A 249 3.99 -14.03 -4.54
C TRP A 249 3.45 -12.61 -4.77
N LEU A 250 3.80 -11.65 -3.92
CA LEU A 250 3.40 -10.24 -4.09
C LEU A 250 3.99 -9.65 -5.39
N CYS A 251 5.24 -10.00 -5.73
CA CYS A 251 5.87 -9.60 -6.99
C CYS A 251 5.15 -10.19 -8.21
N CYS A 252 4.76 -11.47 -8.15
CA CYS A 252 3.95 -12.11 -9.20
C CYS A 252 2.65 -11.35 -9.44
N GLN A 253 1.89 -11.05 -8.37
CA GLN A 253 0.63 -10.33 -8.47
C GLN A 253 0.80 -8.97 -9.15
N TYR A 254 1.87 -8.26 -8.83
CA TYR A 254 2.22 -7.01 -9.48
C TYR A 254 2.49 -7.22 -10.98
N LEU A 255 3.45 -8.07 -11.36
CA LEU A 255 3.85 -8.20 -12.75
C LEU A 255 2.77 -8.82 -13.65
N VAL A 256 1.89 -9.66 -13.11
CA VAL A 256 0.74 -10.20 -13.84
C VAL A 256 -0.26 -9.08 -14.19
N SER A 257 -0.53 -8.18 -13.25
CA SER A 257 -1.51 -7.10 -13.43
C SER A 257 -0.93 -5.80 -14.00
N ALA A 258 0.41 -5.67 -14.07
CA ALA A 258 1.09 -4.49 -14.55
C ALA A 258 0.81 -4.23 -16.04
N ALA A 259 0.43 -2.99 -16.35
CA ALA A 259 0.23 -2.48 -17.70
C ALA A 259 0.91 -1.10 -17.86
N PRO A 260 1.41 -0.74 -19.07
CA PRO A 260 2.13 0.52 -19.29
C PRO A 260 1.36 1.77 -18.84
N SER A 261 0.04 1.82 -19.07
CA SER A 261 -0.81 2.94 -18.64
C SER A 261 -0.88 3.09 -17.12
N SER A 262 -1.03 1.98 -16.39
CA SER A 262 -1.08 1.98 -14.93
C SER A 262 0.27 2.38 -14.31
N LEU A 263 1.37 1.95 -14.91
CA LEU A 263 2.72 2.36 -14.50
C LEU A 263 2.96 3.83 -14.76
N PHE A 264 2.61 4.31 -15.96
CA PHE A 264 2.73 5.72 -16.31
C PHE A 264 1.99 6.62 -15.32
N ASN A 265 0.75 6.27 -14.96
CA ASN A 265 -0.02 7.03 -13.98
C ASN A 265 0.64 7.01 -12.58
N SER A 266 1.15 5.85 -12.14
CA SER A 266 1.82 5.72 -10.84
C SER A 266 3.12 6.53 -10.80
N LEU A 267 3.91 6.48 -11.88
CA LEU A 267 5.11 7.30 -12.05
C LEU A 267 4.80 8.79 -12.07
N LYS A 268 3.70 9.19 -12.72
CA LYS A 268 3.23 10.58 -12.72
C LYS A 268 2.93 11.04 -11.29
N LEU A 269 2.19 10.25 -10.50
CA LEU A 269 1.91 10.58 -9.10
C LEU A 269 3.19 10.68 -8.25
N LEU A 270 4.16 9.81 -8.47
CA LEU A 270 5.48 9.87 -7.79
C LEU A 270 6.35 11.06 -8.22
N ARG A 271 6.06 11.69 -9.36
CA ARG A 271 6.85 12.77 -9.97
C ARG A 271 6.20 14.15 -9.95
N LEU A 272 4.93 14.25 -9.57
CA LEU A 272 4.18 15.51 -9.63
C LEU A 272 4.65 16.60 -8.65
N PHE A 273 5.81 16.41 -8.01
CA PHE A 273 6.64 17.42 -7.34
C PHE A 273 8.11 16.99 -7.43
#